data_AF-A0A7H8HPS5-F1
#
_entry.id   AF-A0A7H8HPS5-F1
#
_cell.length_a   1.000
_cell.length_b   1.000
_cell.length_c   1.000
_cell.angle_alpha   90.00
_cell.angle_beta   90.00
_cell.angle_gamma   90.00
#
_symmetry.space_group_name_H-M   'P 1'
#
loop_
_entity.id
_entity.type
_entity.pdbx_description
1 polymer ?
#
loop_
_entity_poly.entity_id
_entity_poly.type
_entity_poly.pdbx_seq_one_letter_code
_entity_poly.pdbx_strand_id
1 'polypeptide(L)'
;MLTRTSLLLVLVTAAFSLGAAEAAPGETAPPPRQQAAATQIPFGFTLGDAQQPTTSHVAKFGSDITFPPGTFDGSLGGLTNTVPITGKLAIPPANGYFVAFRFMPTTGRVEIIPDGDATGTATVHTGKDKDCKATQTNICADTDVTAKVFIRLSDVKVDGRPLDVGPDCRTAQPAAVTIKALVPISPPAPPVKVTSTFTTPEFAGCVGHEDVSRLLTGLVSGPGNTFVSNLQLRCFSTGCKS
;
A
#
# COMPACT_ATOMS: atom_id res chain seq x y z
N MET A 1 44.40 45.62 -31.05
CA MET A 1 45.70 45.00 -31.36
C MET A 1 45.60 43.52 -31.00
N LEU A 2 45.86 42.65 -31.98
CA LEU A 2 46.38 41.26 -31.93
C LEU A 2 45.75 40.27 -30.91
N THR A 3 45.34 39.04 -31.24
CA THR A 3 45.64 38.20 -32.41
C THR A 3 44.67 37.01 -32.41
N ARG A 4 44.20 36.64 -33.60
CA ARG A 4 43.61 35.33 -33.90
C ARG A 4 44.69 34.25 -33.81
N THR A 5 44.35 33.09 -33.28
CA THR A 5 45.06 31.84 -33.59
C THR A 5 44.05 30.71 -33.70
N SER A 6 43.85 30.27 -34.95
CA SER A 6 43.21 29.02 -35.33
C SER A 6 44.06 27.84 -34.86
N LEU A 7 43.43 26.78 -34.36
CA LEU A 7 44.09 25.48 -34.19
C LEU A 7 43.30 24.43 -34.97
N LEU A 8 43.96 23.84 -35.97
CA LEU A 8 43.47 22.73 -36.78
C LEU A 8 43.58 21.41 -36.00
N LEU A 9 42.47 20.66 -36.02
CA LEU A 9 42.32 19.22 -36.32
C LEU A 9 43.43 18.23 -35.89
N VAL A 10 43.06 17.24 -35.06
CA VAL A 10 43.42 15.82 -35.27
C VAL A 10 42.24 14.94 -34.82
N LEU A 11 41.54 14.32 -35.77
CA LEU A 11 40.67 13.16 -35.50
C LEU A 11 41.60 11.96 -35.24
N VAL A 12 41.52 11.38 -34.04
CA VAL A 12 42.14 10.07 -33.74
C VAL A 12 41.08 9.00 -33.95
N THR A 13 41.17 8.29 -35.08
CA THR A 13 40.46 7.04 -35.31
C THR A 13 41.13 5.93 -34.51
N ALA A 14 40.54 5.54 -33.37
CA ALA A 14 40.93 4.35 -32.65
C ALA A 14 40.42 3.11 -33.42
N ALA A 15 41.32 2.41 -34.09
CA ALA A 15 41.08 1.09 -34.64
C ALA A 15 40.90 0.10 -33.47
N PHE A 16 39.71 -0.46 -33.32
CA PHE A 16 39.49 -1.62 -32.45
C PHE A 16 40.12 -2.85 -33.12
N SER A 17 41.33 -3.19 -32.72
CA SER A 17 41.93 -4.50 -32.98
C SER A 17 41.17 -5.53 -32.16
N LEU A 18 40.46 -6.45 -32.84
CA LEU A 18 39.99 -7.69 -32.23
C LEU A 18 41.22 -8.53 -31.86
N GLY A 19 41.70 -8.38 -30.63
CA GLY A 19 42.56 -9.38 -30.02
C GLY A 19 41.71 -10.60 -29.68
N ALA A 20 41.83 -11.66 -30.47
CA ALA A 20 41.39 -12.99 -30.06
C ALA A 20 42.30 -13.43 -28.91
N ALA A 21 41.82 -13.27 -27.68
CA ALA A 21 42.43 -13.92 -26.53
C ALA A 21 42.06 -15.41 -26.61
N GLU A 22 43.05 -16.26 -26.89
CA GLU A 22 42.95 -17.70 -26.67
C GLU A 22 42.68 -17.93 -25.18
N ALA A 23 41.47 -18.41 -24.88
CA ALA A 23 41.09 -18.81 -23.54
C ALA A 23 41.93 -20.03 -23.13
N ALA A 24 42.68 -19.91 -22.04
CA ALA A 24 43.35 -21.04 -21.41
C ALA A 24 42.29 -22.10 -21.01
N PRO A 25 42.49 -23.39 -21.32
CA PRO A 25 41.58 -24.44 -20.91
C PRO A 25 41.82 -24.75 -19.43
N GLY A 26 40.88 -24.38 -18.55
CA GLY A 26 40.90 -24.93 -17.19
C GLY A 26 40.35 -24.09 -16.04
N GLU A 27 39.81 -22.89 -16.26
CA GLU A 27 39.20 -22.13 -15.17
C GLU A 27 37.67 -22.18 -15.30
N THR A 28 37.06 -23.13 -14.56
CA THR A 28 35.61 -23.19 -14.39
C THR A 28 35.13 -21.84 -13.85
N ALA A 29 34.38 -21.12 -14.69
CA ALA A 29 33.63 -19.94 -14.26
C ALA A 29 32.82 -20.31 -13.00
N PRO A 30 32.82 -19.47 -11.95
CA PRO A 30 31.91 -19.68 -10.83
C PRO A 30 30.49 -19.77 -11.39
N PRO A 31 29.69 -20.78 -11.00
CA PRO A 31 28.31 -20.83 -11.42
C PRO A 31 27.66 -19.48 -11.07
N PRO A 32 26.75 -18.96 -11.92
CA PRO A 32 25.96 -17.80 -11.52
C PRO A 32 25.37 -18.12 -10.16
N ARG A 33 25.60 -17.26 -9.16
CA ARG A 33 24.94 -17.40 -7.87
C ARG A 33 23.44 -17.42 -8.18
N GLN A 34 22.85 -18.60 -8.16
CA GLN A 34 21.41 -18.74 -8.00
C GLN A 34 21.12 -17.91 -6.75
N GLN A 35 20.50 -16.75 -6.93
CA GLN A 35 19.87 -16.05 -5.83
C GLN A 35 18.97 -17.11 -5.19
N ALA A 36 19.35 -17.57 -3.99
CA ALA A 36 18.50 -18.45 -3.21
C ALA A 36 17.13 -17.77 -3.21
N ALA A 37 16.11 -18.47 -3.70
CA ALA A 37 14.74 -17.95 -3.68
C ALA A 37 14.50 -17.46 -2.25
N ALA A 38 14.30 -16.15 -2.09
CA ALA A 38 14.05 -15.59 -0.78
C ALA A 38 12.89 -16.36 -0.19
N THR A 39 13.09 -16.96 0.99
CA THR A 39 12.05 -17.77 1.63
C THR A 39 10.86 -16.85 1.91
N GLN A 40 9.80 -16.98 1.12
CA GLN A 40 8.56 -16.24 1.28
C GLN A 40 7.58 -17.12 2.07
N ILE A 41 7.24 -16.67 3.27
CA ILE A 41 6.31 -17.37 4.15
C ILE A 41 4.96 -16.66 4.05
N PRO A 42 3.98 -17.27 3.36
CA PRO A 42 2.70 -16.62 3.12
C PRO A 42 1.90 -16.48 4.40
N PHE A 43 1.09 -15.43 4.48
CA PHE A 43 0.11 -15.23 5.52
C PHE A 43 -1.09 -14.46 4.97
N GLY A 44 -2.23 -14.57 5.65
CA GLY A 44 -3.44 -13.87 5.24
C GLY A 44 -4.20 -13.33 6.45
N PHE A 45 -4.66 -12.10 6.34
CA PHE A 45 -5.57 -11.47 7.31
C PHE A 45 -6.89 -11.10 6.63
N THR A 46 -7.98 -11.24 7.38
CA THR A 46 -9.24 -10.56 7.07
C THR A 46 -9.26 -9.22 7.80
N LEU A 47 -9.76 -8.18 7.12
CA LEU A 47 -9.88 -6.82 7.65
C LEU A 47 -11.34 -6.53 8.01
N GLY A 48 -11.63 -6.53 9.31
CA GLY A 48 -12.96 -6.30 9.86
C GLY A 48 -13.93 -7.47 9.63
N ASP A 49 -15.02 -7.46 10.37
CA ASP A 49 -16.14 -8.40 10.23
C ASP A 49 -17.49 -7.69 10.43
N ALA A 50 -18.59 -8.45 10.43
CA ALA A 50 -19.94 -7.88 10.56
C ALA A 50 -20.20 -7.18 11.92
N GLN A 51 -19.48 -7.55 12.98
CA GLN A 51 -19.60 -6.95 14.31
C GLN A 51 -18.61 -5.81 14.51
N GLN A 52 -17.42 -5.94 13.94
CA GLN A 52 -16.33 -4.98 14.06
C GLN A 52 -15.78 -4.63 12.67
N PRO A 53 -16.53 -3.82 11.90
CA PRO A 53 -16.18 -3.54 10.52
C PRO A 53 -14.94 -2.65 10.43
N THR A 54 -14.35 -2.65 9.24
CA THR A 54 -13.31 -1.68 8.89
C THR A 54 -13.96 -0.32 8.68
N THR A 55 -13.45 0.72 9.34
CA THR A 55 -13.96 2.09 9.19
C THR A 55 -12.85 3.06 8.78
N SER A 56 -13.23 4.10 8.02
CA SER A 56 -12.37 5.26 7.80
C SER A 56 -13.08 6.54 8.16
N HIS A 57 -12.45 7.35 9.01
CA HIS A 57 -12.94 8.68 9.36
C HIS A 57 -12.43 9.71 8.35
N VAL A 58 -13.33 10.48 7.76
CA VAL A 58 -12.99 11.60 6.88
C VAL A 58 -13.04 12.89 7.69
N ALA A 59 -11.86 13.40 8.07
CA ALA A 59 -11.72 14.46 9.08
C ALA A 59 -12.49 15.74 8.73
N LYS A 60 -12.45 16.19 7.47
CA LYS A 60 -13.14 17.41 7.04
C LYS A 60 -14.66 17.31 7.09
N PHE A 61 -15.22 16.11 6.91
CA PHE A 61 -16.65 15.86 7.02
C PHE A 61 -17.08 15.43 8.43
N GLY A 62 -16.14 15.03 9.28
CA GLY A 62 -16.44 14.47 10.59
C GLY A 62 -17.34 13.24 10.51
N SER A 63 -17.21 12.45 9.44
CA SER A 63 -18.08 11.31 9.13
C SER A 63 -17.25 10.06 8.85
N ASP A 64 -17.83 8.90 9.13
CA ASP A 64 -17.19 7.61 8.94
C ASP A 64 -17.73 6.88 7.70
N ILE A 65 -16.84 6.19 7.00
CA ILE A 65 -17.17 5.21 5.96
C ILE A 65 -16.97 3.82 6.56
N THR A 66 -17.97 2.97 6.43
CA THR A 66 -17.89 1.57 6.84
C THR A 66 -17.66 0.68 5.62
N PHE A 67 -16.54 -0.02 5.59
CA PHE A 67 -16.20 -0.94 4.51
C PHE A 67 -16.65 -2.37 4.82
N PRO A 68 -17.13 -3.12 3.82
CA PRO A 68 -17.28 -4.57 3.94
C PRO A 68 -15.95 -5.25 4.29
N PRO A 69 -15.97 -6.50 4.80
CA PRO A 69 -14.75 -7.24 5.10
C PRO A 69 -13.78 -7.31 3.91
N GLY A 70 -12.52 -6.94 4.15
CA GLY A 70 -11.44 -7.00 3.17
C GLY A 70 -10.42 -8.09 3.47
N THR A 71 -9.37 -8.19 2.66
CA THR A 71 -8.25 -9.10 2.90
C THR A 71 -6.90 -8.41 2.72
N PHE A 72 -5.92 -8.93 3.45
CA PHE A 72 -4.52 -8.64 3.23
C PHE A 72 -3.76 -9.96 3.14
N ASP A 73 -3.24 -10.26 1.95
CA ASP A 73 -2.54 -11.51 1.65
C ASP A 73 -1.09 -11.20 1.34
N GLY A 74 -0.21 -11.60 2.24
CA GLY A 74 1.20 -11.20 2.23
C GLY A 74 2.18 -12.34 2.38
N SER A 75 3.45 -11.98 2.37
CA SER A 75 4.57 -12.88 2.61
C SER A 75 5.64 -12.21 3.47
N LEU A 76 6.21 -12.98 4.39
CA LEU A 76 7.41 -12.62 5.15
C LEU A 76 8.64 -13.14 4.42
N GLY A 77 9.71 -12.35 4.35
CA GLY A 77 11.01 -12.77 3.80
C GLY A 77 11.84 -13.67 4.73
N GLY A 78 11.25 -14.28 5.76
CA GLY A 78 11.91 -15.13 6.75
C GLY A 78 11.20 -15.12 8.11
N LEU A 79 11.79 -15.78 9.12
CA LEU A 79 11.31 -15.77 10.52
C LEU A 79 12.35 -15.30 11.53
N THR A 80 13.48 -14.79 11.06
CA THR A 80 14.60 -14.43 11.93
C THR A 80 14.86 -12.93 11.84
N ASN A 81 14.93 -12.27 13.00
CA ASN A 81 15.14 -10.83 13.11
C ASN A 81 14.02 -10.00 12.44
N THR A 82 14.38 -8.82 11.93
CA THR A 82 13.54 -7.99 11.08
C THR A 82 13.62 -8.46 9.63
N VAL A 83 12.49 -8.82 9.06
CA VAL A 83 12.34 -9.34 7.69
C VAL A 83 11.44 -8.44 6.87
N PRO A 84 11.59 -8.40 5.54
CA PRO A 84 10.67 -7.66 4.69
C PRO A 84 9.27 -8.31 4.71
N ILE A 85 8.24 -7.47 4.66
CA ILE A 85 6.86 -7.84 4.36
C ILE A 85 6.48 -7.27 3.00
N THR A 86 5.81 -8.07 2.19
CA THR A 86 5.04 -7.61 1.03
C THR A 86 3.63 -8.21 1.07
N GLY A 87 2.62 -7.53 0.51
CA GLY A 87 1.30 -8.14 0.40
C GLY A 87 0.27 -7.33 -0.36
N LYS A 88 -0.77 -8.03 -0.81
CA LYS A 88 -1.89 -7.49 -1.58
C LYS A 88 -3.01 -7.10 -0.64
N LEU A 89 -3.43 -5.84 -0.72
CA LEU A 89 -4.59 -5.32 -0.02
C LEU A 89 -5.81 -5.38 -0.94
N ALA A 90 -6.93 -5.90 -0.45
CA ALA A 90 -8.21 -5.86 -1.14
C ALA A 90 -9.30 -5.39 -0.17
N ILE A 91 -9.87 -4.21 -0.42
CA ILE A 91 -10.98 -3.66 0.36
C ILE A 91 -12.15 -3.44 -0.61
N PRO A 92 -13.30 -4.10 -0.41
CA PRO A 92 -14.47 -3.90 -1.27
C PRO A 92 -14.96 -2.44 -1.22
N PRO A 93 -15.51 -1.89 -2.32
CA PRO A 93 -16.08 -0.55 -2.32
C PRO A 93 -17.22 -0.40 -1.31
N ALA A 94 -17.38 0.81 -0.78
CA ALA A 94 -18.39 1.15 0.21
C ALA A 94 -19.16 2.41 -0.19
N ASN A 95 -20.40 2.52 0.27
CA ASN A 95 -21.16 3.78 0.14
C ASN A 95 -20.90 4.64 1.39
N GLY A 96 -20.51 5.90 1.18
CA GLY A 96 -20.37 6.90 2.22
C GLY A 96 -21.59 7.82 2.28
N TYR A 97 -21.88 8.32 3.48
CA TYR A 97 -22.81 9.41 3.73
C TYR A 97 -22.06 10.51 4.48
N PHE A 98 -22.13 11.74 3.98
CA PHE A 98 -21.41 12.88 4.53
C PHE A 98 -22.31 14.12 4.53
N VAL A 99 -22.01 15.08 5.39
CA VAL A 99 -22.72 16.37 5.43
C VAL A 99 -21.75 17.49 5.03
N ALA A 100 -21.74 17.83 3.74
CA ALA A 100 -20.96 18.94 3.23
C ALA A 100 -21.48 20.27 3.79
N PHE A 101 -20.56 21.19 4.10
CA PHE A 101 -20.87 22.50 4.70
C PHE A 101 -21.75 22.47 5.96
N ARG A 102 -21.89 21.30 6.62
CA ARG A 102 -22.73 21.04 7.80
C ARG A 102 -24.25 21.12 7.60
N PHE A 103 -24.73 21.31 6.37
CA PHE A 103 -26.18 21.32 6.09
C PHE A 103 -26.56 20.54 4.84
N MET A 104 -25.60 20.17 3.99
CA MET A 104 -25.87 19.60 2.68
C MET A 104 -25.57 18.09 2.70
N PRO A 105 -26.59 17.21 2.69
CA PRO A 105 -26.38 15.77 2.67
C PRO A 105 -25.77 15.35 1.34
N THR A 106 -24.76 14.49 1.41
CA THR A 106 -24.05 13.97 0.26
C THR A 106 -23.79 12.49 0.42
N THR A 107 -23.90 11.74 -0.69
CA THR A 107 -23.52 10.33 -0.73
C THR A 107 -22.56 10.08 -1.88
N GLY A 108 -21.82 8.99 -1.81
CA GLY A 108 -20.95 8.56 -2.90
C GLY A 108 -20.44 7.16 -2.67
N ARG A 109 -20.10 6.48 -3.75
CA ARG A 109 -19.40 5.20 -3.72
C ARG A 109 -17.90 5.48 -3.65
N VAL A 110 -17.24 4.89 -2.67
CA VAL A 110 -15.81 5.02 -2.39
C VAL A 110 -15.14 3.70 -2.70
N GLU A 111 -14.14 3.74 -3.58
CA GLU A 111 -13.31 2.60 -3.94
C GLU A 111 -11.86 2.88 -3.56
N ILE A 112 -11.23 1.90 -2.91
CA ILE A 112 -9.82 1.94 -2.53
C ILE A 112 -9.06 1.11 -3.56
N ILE A 113 -8.24 1.76 -4.38
CA ILE A 113 -7.49 1.12 -5.46
C ILE A 113 -6.02 1.02 -5.03
N PRO A 114 -5.49 -0.19 -4.77
CA PRO A 114 -4.07 -0.35 -4.44
C PRO A 114 -3.14 0.15 -5.55
N ASP A 115 -2.10 0.87 -5.15
CA ASP A 115 -0.97 1.24 -6.00
C ASP A 115 0.18 0.25 -5.75
N GLY A 116 -0.02 -0.98 -6.24
CA GLY A 116 0.88 -2.11 -6.04
C GLY A 116 0.73 -2.81 -4.69
N ASP A 117 1.70 -3.67 -4.38
CA ASP A 117 1.76 -4.39 -3.11
C ASP A 117 2.12 -3.42 -1.97
N ALA A 118 1.47 -3.59 -0.81
CA ALA A 118 1.92 -2.95 0.41
C ALA A 118 3.28 -3.54 0.81
N THR A 119 4.16 -2.70 1.35
CA THR A 119 5.52 -3.11 1.69
C THR A 119 5.92 -2.58 3.06
N GLY A 120 6.86 -3.27 3.70
CA GLY A 120 7.27 -2.91 5.05
C GLY A 120 8.23 -3.91 5.67
N THR A 121 8.25 -3.92 7.00
CA THR A 121 9.09 -4.84 7.78
C THR A 121 8.30 -5.49 8.90
N ALA A 122 8.66 -6.73 9.25
CA ALA A 122 8.22 -7.41 10.47
C ALA A 122 9.42 -7.83 11.30
N THR A 123 9.38 -7.55 12.60
CA THR A 123 10.27 -8.21 13.55
C THR A 123 9.53 -9.39 14.15
N VAL A 124 10.00 -10.60 13.87
CA VAL A 124 9.36 -11.84 14.35
C VAL A 124 9.86 -12.17 15.75
N HIS A 125 8.92 -12.39 16.67
CA HIS A 125 9.17 -12.76 18.06
C HIS A 125 8.74 -14.20 18.29
N THR A 126 9.60 -15.00 18.91
CA THR A 126 9.36 -16.43 19.18
C THR A 126 9.51 -16.75 20.65
N GLY A 127 8.52 -17.46 21.19
CA GLY A 127 8.50 -17.91 22.58
C GLY A 127 7.32 -17.34 23.35
N LYS A 128 7.10 -17.84 24.57
CA LYS A 128 6.15 -17.23 25.53
C LYS A 128 6.78 -16.01 26.21
N ASP A 129 7.41 -15.14 25.43
CA ASP A 129 7.94 -13.89 25.96
C ASP A 129 6.80 -12.92 26.31
N LYS A 130 7.15 -11.80 26.96
CA LYS A 130 6.17 -10.77 27.29
C LYS A 130 5.55 -10.16 26.04
N ASP A 131 6.25 -10.22 24.92
CA ASP A 131 5.94 -9.49 23.70
C ASP A 131 4.75 -10.16 22.99
N CYS A 132 4.73 -11.48 22.86
CA CYS A 132 3.58 -12.16 22.23
C CYS A 132 2.36 -12.39 23.14
N LYS A 133 2.46 -12.10 24.45
CA LYS A 133 1.33 -12.24 25.40
C LYS A 133 0.10 -11.43 24.98
N ALA A 134 0.30 -10.24 24.41
CA ALA A 134 -0.80 -9.37 23.97
C ALA A 134 -1.62 -9.99 22.83
N THR A 135 -1.00 -10.83 22.01
CA THR A 135 -1.67 -11.57 20.93
C THR A 135 -2.17 -12.95 21.34
N GLN A 136 -1.90 -13.37 22.59
CA GLN A 136 -2.25 -14.69 23.12
C GLN A 136 -1.67 -15.87 22.32
N THR A 137 -0.54 -15.68 21.66
CA THR A 137 0.16 -16.71 20.87
C THR A 137 1.62 -16.87 21.31
N ASN A 138 2.30 -17.93 20.85
CA ASN A 138 3.73 -18.17 21.09
C ASN A 138 4.63 -17.56 19.99
N ILE A 139 4.04 -16.98 18.95
CA ILE A 139 4.76 -16.37 17.83
C ILE A 139 3.93 -15.21 17.25
N CYS A 140 4.54 -14.05 17.20
CA CYS A 140 3.92 -12.80 16.76
C CYS A 140 4.94 -11.96 15.99
N ALA A 141 4.49 -10.90 15.33
CA ALA A 141 5.36 -9.98 14.62
C ALA A 141 4.99 -8.53 14.90
N ASP A 142 5.99 -7.72 15.25
CA ASP A 142 5.88 -6.26 15.21
C ASP A 142 6.00 -5.82 13.76
N THR A 143 4.90 -5.32 13.19
CA THR A 143 4.80 -4.94 11.79
C THR A 143 4.84 -3.44 11.63
N ASP A 144 5.45 -2.99 10.54
CA ASP A 144 5.40 -1.62 10.02
C ASP A 144 5.20 -1.72 8.50
N VAL A 145 3.95 -1.64 8.05
CA VAL A 145 3.55 -1.89 6.67
C VAL A 145 2.85 -0.67 6.10
N THR A 146 3.29 -0.21 4.93
CA THR A 146 2.67 0.90 4.21
C THR A 146 1.97 0.40 2.95
N ALA A 147 0.67 0.64 2.87
CA ALA A 147 -0.11 0.50 1.64
C ALA A 147 -0.26 1.86 0.97
N LYS A 148 0.00 1.92 -0.35
CA LYS A 148 -0.31 3.08 -1.18
C LYS A 148 -1.61 2.82 -1.91
N VAL A 149 -2.57 3.73 -1.81
CA VAL A 149 -3.89 3.55 -2.39
C VAL A 149 -4.41 4.83 -3.04
N PHE A 150 -5.05 4.71 -4.19
CA PHE A 150 -5.88 5.79 -4.73
C PHE A 150 -7.29 5.68 -4.14
N ILE A 151 -7.86 6.82 -3.78
CA ILE A 151 -9.24 6.91 -3.33
C ILE A 151 -10.05 7.39 -4.53
N ARG A 152 -10.93 6.53 -5.05
CA ARG A 152 -11.81 6.85 -6.18
C ARG A 152 -13.24 7.08 -5.69
N LEU A 153 -13.88 8.08 -6.28
CA LEU A 153 -15.26 8.44 -6.01
C LEU A 153 -16.12 8.20 -7.26
N SER A 154 -17.28 7.60 -7.08
CA SER A 154 -18.32 7.48 -8.11
C SER A 154 -19.70 7.63 -7.50
N ASP A 155 -20.73 7.67 -8.34
CA ASP A 155 -22.14 7.67 -7.93
C ASP A 155 -22.47 8.75 -6.89
N VAL A 156 -21.81 9.91 -7.00
CA VAL A 156 -21.92 11.00 -6.05
C VAL A 156 -23.30 11.64 -6.17
N LYS A 157 -23.94 11.91 -5.03
CA LYS A 157 -25.20 12.66 -4.96
C LYS A 157 -25.09 13.78 -3.95
N VAL A 158 -25.69 14.91 -4.29
CA VAL A 158 -25.84 16.09 -3.43
C VAL A 158 -27.33 16.34 -3.28
N ASP A 159 -27.83 16.28 -2.06
CA ASP A 159 -29.26 16.42 -1.77
C ASP A 159 -30.13 15.47 -2.63
N GLY A 160 -29.67 14.23 -2.76
CA GLY A 160 -30.32 13.19 -3.57
C GLY A 160 -30.15 13.34 -5.09
N ARG A 161 -29.64 14.47 -5.59
CA ARG A 161 -29.40 14.70 -7.02
C ARG A 161 -28.02 14.21 -7.44
N PRO A 162 -27.89 13.46 -8.55
CA PRO A 162 -26.59 13.03 -9.05
C PRO A 162 -25.68 14.24 -9.36
N LEU A 163 -24.43 14.16 -8.91
CA LEU A 163 -23.33 15.01 -9.34
C LEU A 163 -22.44 14.17 -10.26
N ASP A 164 -22.33 14.57 -11.52
CA ASP A 164 -21.46 13.89 -12.47
C ASP A 164 -20.00 14.26 -12.21
N VAL A 165 -19.26 13.31 -11.63
CA VAL A 165 -17.83 13.44 -11.34
C VAL A 165 -16.96 12.81 -12.44
N GLY A 166 -17.55 12.23 -13.49
CA GLY A 166 -16.83 11.51 -14.53
C GLY A 166 -16.27 10.15 -14.08
N PRO A 167 -15.70 9.38 -15.03
CA PRO A 167 -15.26 8.01 -14.76
C PRO A 167 -13.96 7.91 -13.95
N ASP A 168 -13.11 8.94 -13.99
CA ASP A 168 -11.73 8.89 -13.50
C ASP A 168 -11.51 9.67 -12.19
N CYS A 169 -12.59 10.05 -11.50
CA CYS A 169 -12.50 10.87 -10.30
C CYS A 169 -11.80 10.14 -9.14
N ARG A 170 -10.54 10.47 -8.89
CA ARG A 170 -9.73 9.87 -7.83
C ARG A 170 -8.66 10.82 -7.31
N THR A 171 -7.98 10.44 -6.23
CA THR A 171 -6.81 11.17 -5.77
C THR A 171 -5.73 11.24 -6.85
N ALA A 172 -5.13 12.41 -7.06
CA ALA A 172 -4.10 12.65 -8.07
C ALA A 172 -2.82 11.87 -7.79
N GLN A 173 -2.57 11.57 -6.51
CA GLN A 173 -1.46 10.75 -6.00
C GLN A 173 -2.03 9.71 -5.02
N PRO A 174 -1.31 8.61 -4.77
CA PRO A 174 -1.76 7.62 -3.79
C PRO A 174 -1.63 8.17 -2.37
N ALA A 175 -2.63 7.90 -1.54
CA ALA A 175 -2.54 8.05 -0.09
C ALA A 175 -1.64 6.95 0.47
N ALA A 176 -0.72 7.31 1.37
CA ALA A 176 0.07 6.34 2.12
C ALA A 176 -0.61 6.04 3.46
N VAL A 177 -0.97 4.78 3.69
CA VAL A 177 -1.58 4.30 4.93
C VAL A 177 -0.59 3.34 5.59
N THR A 178 -0.03 3.73 6.73
CA THR A 178 0.99 2.97 7.45
C THR A 178 0.39 2.33 8.69
N ILE A 179 0.33 1.01 8.71
CA ILE A 179 -0.13 0.23 9.86
C ILE A 179 1.08 -0.27 10.63
N LYS A 180 1.16 0.15 11.90
CA LYS A 180 2.10 -0.39 12.87
C LYS A 180 1.34 -1.19 13.91
N ALA A 181 1.63 -2.48 14.01
CA ALA A 181 0.90 -3.36 14.91
C ALA A 181 1.71 -4.60 15.28
N LEU A 182 1.55 -5.04 16.52
CA LEU A 182 1.91 -6.39 16.92
C LEU A 182 0.79 -7.35 16.51
N VAL A 183 1.06 -8.26 15.59
CA VAL A 183 0.06 -9.20 15.06
C VAL A 183 0.44 -10.66 15.33
N PRO A 184 -0.54 -11.54 15.60
CA PRO A 184 -0.29 -12.97 15.69
C PRO A 184 0.04 -13.54 14.30
N ILE A 185 0.99 -14.46 14.25
CA ILE A 185 1.33 -15.19 13.01
C ILE A 185 1.27 -16.71 13.21
N SER A 186 0.45 -17.17 14.15
CA SER A 186 0.09 -18.58 14.31
C SER A 186 -1.37 -18.69 14.74
N PRO A 187 -2.19 -19.50 14.05
CA PRO A 187 -3.54 -19.82 14.52
C PRO A 187 -3.53 -20.85 15.67
N PRO A 188 -4.61 -20.93 16.47
CA PRO A 188 -5.70 -19.95 16.54
C PRO A 188 -5.22 -18.65 17.20
N ALA A 189 -5.74 -17.51 16.74
CA ALA A 189 -5.38 -16.20 17.27
C ALA A 189 -6.59 -15.27 17.35
N PRO A 190 -6.69 -14.44 18.41
CA PRO A 190 -7.72 -13.42 18.51
C PRO A 190 -7.51 -12.33 17.44
N PRO A 191 -8.57 -11.59 17.06
CA PRO A 191 -8.43 -10.41 16.22
C PRO A 191 -7.57 -9.33 16.91
N VAL A 192 -6.82 -8.57 16.11
CA VAL A 192 -6.06 -7.41 16.59
C VAL A 192 -6.64 -6.13 15.99
N LYS A 193 -7.04 -5.19 16.85
CA LYS A 193 -7.45 -3.86 16.42
C LYS A 193 -6.23 -3.06 15.97
N VAL A 194 -6.30 -2.52 14.76
CA VAL A 194 -5.29 -1.59 14.22
C VAL A 194 -5.92 -0.24 13.93
N THR A 195 -5.13 0.81 14.12
CA THR A 195 -5.50 2.19 13.83
C THR A 195 -4.35 2.85 13.10
N SER A 196 -4.64 3.51 11.98
CA SER A 196 -3.71 4.37 11.24
C SER A 196 -4.31 5.74 11.07
N THR A 197 -3.45 6.75 10.99
CA THR A 197 -3.80 8.06 10.43
C THR A 197 -3.19 8.20 9.04
N PHE A 198 -3.83 8.95 8.16
CA PHE A 198 -3.31 9.23 6.82
C PHE A 198 -3.77 10.59 6.31
N THR A 199 -3.09 11.06 5.27
CA THR A 199 -3.47 12.27 4.55
C THR A 199 -4.12 11.86 3.23
N THR A 200 -5.32 12.38 2.95
CA THR A 200 -5.96 12.23 1.64
C THR A 200 -5.37 13.26 0.70
N PRO A 201 -4.70 12.85 -0.41
CA PRO A 201 -4.17 13.77 -1.41
C PRO A 201 -5.28 14.53 -2.15
N GLU A 202 -4.90 15.52 -2.94
CA GLU A 202 -5.82 16.24 -3.83
C GLU A 202 -6.48 15.29 -4.83
N PHE A 203 -7.67 15.63 -5.30
CA PHE A 203 -8.40 14.92 -6.35
C PHE A 203 -8.07 15.46 -7.73
N ALA A 204 -8.08 14.58 -8.73
CA ALA A 204 -7.95 14.89 -10.14
C ALA A 204 -8.83 13.95 -10.98
N GLY A 205 -9.05 14.30 -12.25
CA GLY A 205 -9.87 13.49 -13.16
C GLY A 205 -11.36 13.50 -12.82
N CYS A 206 -11.79 14.41 -11.93
CA CYS A 206 -13.19 14.54 -11.54
C CYS A 206 -13.94 15.46 -12.53
N VAL A 207 -13.97 15.04 -13.79
CA VAL A 207 -14.50 15.81 -14.92
C VAL A 207 -15.69 15.08 -15.52
N GLY A 208 -16.89 15.54 -15.16
CA GLY A 208 -18.14 15.13 -15.78
C GLY A 208 -18.62 16.21 -16.76
N HIS A 209 -19.80 16.78 -16.49
CA HIS A 209 -20.27 18.01 -17.14
C HIS A 209 -19.41 19.24 -16.82
N GLU A 210 -18.77 19.26 -15.65
CA GLU A 210 -17.83 20.28 -15.21
C GLU A 210 -16.65 19.63 -14.48
N ASP A 211 -15.55 20.37 -14.31
CA ASP A 211 -14.42 19.92 -13.50
C ASP A 211 -14.64 20.29 -12.02
N VAL A 212 -14.96 19.28 -11.21
CA VAL A 212 -15.19 19.44 -9.76
C VAL A 212 -13.98 19.01 -8.92
N SER A 213 -12.81 18.78 -9.53
CA SER A 213 -11.61 18.28 -8.82
C SER A 213 -11.20 19.17 -7.66
N ARG A 214 -11.26 20.51 -7.83
CA ARG A 214 -10.95 21.48 -6.78
C ARG A 214 -11.98 21.49 -5.65
N LEU A 215 -13.26 21.32 -5.99
CA LEU A 215 -14.34 21.24 -4.99
C LEU A 215 -14.12 20.00 -4.09
N LEU A 216 -13.89 18.84 -4.70
CA LEU A 216 -13.65 17.59 -3.96
C LEU A 216 -12.37 17.66 -3.14
N THR A 217 -11.31 18.27 -3.68
CA THR A 217 -10.08 18.55 -2.93
C THR A 217 -10.34 19.43 -1.70
N GLY A 218 -11.13 20.49 -1.87
CA GLY A 218 -11.51 21.38 -0.77
C GLY A 218 -12.29 20.69 0.33
N LEU A 219 -13.17 19.74 -0.03
CA LEU A 219 -14.08 19.06 0.89
C LEU A 219 -13.48 17.82 1.55
N VAL A 220 -12.65 17.05 0.85
CA VAL A 220 -12.23 15.69 1.27
C VAL A 220 -10.75 15.62 1.63
N SER A 221 -9.89 16.30 0.86
CA SER A 221 -8.43 16.16 0.98
C SER A 221 -7.88 16.84 2.22
N GLY A 222 -6.81 16.30 2.79
CA GLY A 222 -6.15 16.83 3.98
C GLY A 222 -5.72 15.77 4.98
N PRO A 223 -5.01 16.16 6.05
CA PRO A 223 -4.54 15.25 7.09
C PRO A 223 -5.66 14.90 8.08
N GLY A 224 -5.35 13.96 8.99
CA GLY A 224 -6.21 13.64 10.13
C GLY A 224 -7.28 12.60 9.85
N ASN A 225 -7.33 12.03 8.64
CA ASN A 225 -8.19 10.89 8.37
C ASN A 225 -7.66 9.67 9.12
N THR A 226 -8.57 8.81 9.55
CA THR A 226 -8.20 7.58 10.25
C THR A 226 -8.68 6.36 9.48
N PHE A 227 -8.01 5.25 9.71
CA PHE A 227 -8.40 3.92 9.26
C PHE A 227 -8.34 3.00 10.48
N VAL A 228 -9.44 2.34 10.79
CA VAL A 228 -9.56 1.41 11.91
C VAL A 228 -10.05 0.08 11.38
N SER A 229 -9.38 -1.01 11.74
CA SER A 229 -9.81 -2.36 11.34
C SER A 229 -9.47 -3.36 12.44
N ASN A 230 -10.13 -4.50 12.41
CA ASN A 230 -9.75 -5.66 13.21
C ASN A 230 -9.17 -6.71 12.28
N LEU A 231 -7.89 -7.01 12.48
CA LEU A 231 -7.16 -7.99 11.69
C LEU A 231 -7.38 -9.37 12.30
N GLN A 232 -8.04 -10.25 11.57
CA GLN A 232 -8.18 -11.65 11.95
C GLN A 232 -7.21 -12.49 11.12
N LEU A 233 -6.27 -13.17 11.77
CA LEU A 233 -5.38 -14.11 11.10
C LEU A 233 -6.21 -15.24 10.48
N ARG A 234 -6.10 -15.41 9.16
CA ARG A 234 -6.80 -16.40 8.37
C ARG A 234 -5.92 -17.61 8.07
N CYS A 235 -4.65 -17.38 7.76
CA CYS A 235 -3.69 -18.44 7.45
C CYS A 235 -2.24 -17.99 7.69
N PHE A 236 -1.34 -18.95 7.86
CA PHE A 236 0.09 -18.73 7.96
C PHE A 236 0.86 -19.95 7.41
N SER A 237 1.95 -19.69 6.69
CA SER A 237 2.83 -20.72 6.10
C SER A 237 2.02 -21.76 5.32
N THR A 238 2.19 -23.05 5.61
CA THR A 238 1.48 -24.17 4.97
C THR A 238 -0.04 -24.14 5.13
N GLY A 239 -0.57 -23.31 6.04
CA GLY A 239 -2.01 -23.10 6.19
C GLY A 239 -2.61 -22.18 5.11
N CYS A 240 -1.80 -21.44 4.35
CA CYS A 240 -2.27 -20.64 3.25
C CYS A 240 -2.37 -21.51 2.00
N LYS A 241 -3.60 -21.71 1.51
CA LYS A 241 -3.82 -22.37 0.21
C LYS A 241 -3.23 -21.47 -0.88
N SER A 242 -2.40 -22.07 -1.74
CA SER A 242 -1.87 -21.46 -2.97
C SER A 242 -2.98 -21.10 -3.94
#